data_AF-A0A392TGC6-F1
#
_entry.id   AF-A0A392TGC6-F1
#
_cell.length_a   1.000
_cell.length_b   1.000
_cell.length_c   1.000
_cell.angle_alpha   90.00
_cell.angle_beta   90.00
_cell.angle_gamma   90.00
#
_symmetry.space_group_name_H-M   'P 1'
#
loop_
_entity.id
_entity.type
_entity.pdbx_description
1 polymer ?
#
loop_
_entity_poly.entity_id
_entity_poly.type
_entity_poly.pdbx_seq_one_letter_code
_entity_poly.pdbx_strand_id
1 'polypeptide(L)' 'MEESSSSRQQNLPLNSESEASHFAKGKTMDIDYNDFELVIEQPLDFEALKVNGFDVVKFFTDQGWSNFFDILNGPVYP' A
#
# COMPACT_ATOMS: atom_id res chain seq x y z
N MET A 1 22.24 -20.33 35.46
CA MET A 1 20.88 -20.46 34.89
C MET A 1 20.21 -19.14 35.16
N GLU A 2 20.18 -18.27 34.14
CA GLU A 2 19.73 -16.89 34.28
C GLU A 2 18.22 -16.82 34.01
N GLU A 3 17.48 -16.26 34.97
CA GLU A 3 16.04 -16.11 34.90
C GLU A 3 15.68 -14.96 33.96
N SER A 4 14.94 -15.27 32.90
CA SER A 4 14.41 -14.26 31.97
C SER A 4 13.20 -13.57 32.59
N SER A 5 13.33 -12.28 32.90
CA SER A 5 12.23 -11.44 33.37
C SER A 5 11.40 -10.95 32.18
N SER A 6 10.16 -11.41 32.07
CA SER A 6 9.21 -11.00 31.02
C SER A 6 8.55 -9.67 31.41
N SER A 7 8.84 -8.60 30.66
CA SER A 7 8.22 -7.29 30.85
C SER A 7 6.74 -7.33 30.44
N ARG A 8 5.85 -7.29 31.43
CA ARG A 8 4.39 -7.27 31.25
C ARG A 8 3.99 -5.93 30.61
N GLN A 9 3.62 -5.92 29.33
CA GLN A 9 2.99 -4.76 28.70
C GLN A 9 1.67 -4.47 29.41
N GLN A 10 1.57 -3.31 30.06
CA GLN A 10 0.31 -2.84 30.65
C GLN A 10 -0.54 -2.23 29.53
N ASN A 11 -1.66 -2.88 29.22
CA ASN A 11 -2.68 -2.33 28.34
C ASN A 11 -3.32 -1.12 29.03
N LEU A 12 -2.96 0.09 28.60
CA LEU A 12 -3.62 1.32 29.02
C LEU A 12 -4.98 1.40 28.32
N PRO A 13 -6.09 1.65 29.03
CA PRO A 13 -7.40 1.80 28.41
C PRO A 13 -7.41 3.04 27.50
N LEU A 14 -7.98 2.89 26.30
CA LEU A 14 -8.27 4.01 25.42
C LEU A 14 -9.17 5.01 26.14
N ASN A 15 -8.72 6.25 26.27
CA ASN A 15 -9.55 7.36 26.74
C ASN A 15 -10.61 7.66 25.68
N SER A 16 -11.85 7.22 25.91
CA SER A 16 -13.01 7.51 25.05
C SER A 16 -13.56 8.93 25.22
N GLU A 17 -13.06 9.69 26.20
CA GLU A 17 -13.54 11.01 26.60
C GLU A 17 -12.67 12.15 26.03
N SER A 18 -11.73 11.87 25.11
CA SER A 18 -10.99 12.96 24.47
C SER A 18 -11.92 13.70 23.51
N GLU A 19 -12.57 14.76 24.00
CA GLU A 19 -13.35 15.73 23.22
C GLU A 19 -12.42 16.63 22.37
N ALA A 20 -11.46 16.04 21.65
CA ALA A 20 -10.86 16.75 20.54
C ALA A 20 -11.98 16.99 19.54
N SER A 21 -12.43 18.25 19.42
CA SER A 21 -13.47 18.65 18.49
C SER A 21 -13.01 18.28 17.08
N HIS A 22 -13.49 17.15 16.56
CA HIS A 22 -13.24 16.75 15.19
C HIS A 22 -14.00 17.72 14.28
N PHE A 23 -13.31 18.75 13.79
CA PHE A 23 -13.83 19.60 12.73
C PHE A 23 -13.81 18.78 11.44
N ALA A 24 -14.93 18.12 11.12
CA ALA A 24 -15.17 17.65 9.78
C ALA A 24 -15.37 18.88 8.89
N LYS A 25 -14.28 19.38 8.28
CA LYS A 25 -14.36 20.46 7.30
C LYS A 25 -15.19 19.94 6.14
N GLY A 26 -16.47 20.32 6.09
CA GLY A 26 -17.37 20.07 4.97
C GLY A 26 -16.91 20.84 3.74
N LYS A 27 -15.78 20.42 3.17
CA LYS A 27 -15.35 20.83 1.85
C LYS A 27 -15.85 19.73 0.93
N THR A 28 -17.07 19.88 0.41
CA THR A 28 -17.52 19.07 -0.72
C THR A 28 -16.51 19.33 -1.83
N MET A 29 -15.72 18.32 -2.18
CA MET A 29 -14.81 18.41 -3.32
C MET A 29 -15.68 18.34 -4.58
N ASP A 30 -15.73 19.44 -5.31
CA ASP A 30 -16.35 19.52 -6.64
C ASP A 30 -15.28 19.08 -7.65
N ILE A 31 -15.24 17.78 -7.92
CA ILE A 31 -14.35 17.16 -8.90
C ILE A 31 -15.26 16.55 -9.97
N ASP A 32 -15.04 16.92 -11.23
CA ASP A 32 -15.83 16.39 -12.33
C ASP A 32 -15.58 14.88 -12.46
N TYR A 33 -16.63 14.11 -12.75
CA TYR A 33 -16.49 12.66 -12.87
C TYR A 33 -15.51 12.26 -13.98
N ASN A 34 -15.45 13.04 -15.06
CA ASN A 34 -14.55 12.81 -16.18
C ASN A 34 -13.10 13.21 -15.89
N ASP A 35 -12.84 13.90 -14.77
CA ASP A 35 -11.48 14.17 -14.29
C ASP A 35 -10.89 12.96 -13.54
N PHE A 36 -11.70 11.95 -13.20
CA PHE A 36 -11.19 10.71 -12.63
C PHE A 36 -10.72 9.75 -13.73
N GLU A 37 -9.43 9.41 -13.69
CA GLU A 37 -8.90 8.29 -14.44
C GLU A 37 -8.96 7.03 -13.57
N LEU A 38 -9.66 5.99 -14.04
CA LEU A 38 -9.68 4.69 -13.36
C LEU A 38 -8.32 4.01 -13.57
N VAL A 39 -7.42 4.20 -12.60
CA VAL A 39 -6.15 3.48 -12.53
C VAL A 39 -6.36 2.22 -11.71
N ILE A 40 -6.29 1.05 -12.33
CA ILE A 40 -6.16 -0.20 -11.56
C ILE A 40 -4.70 -0.30 -11.12
N GLU A 41 -4.49 -0.76 -9.88
CA GLU A 41 -3.14 -0.92 -9.35
C GLU A 41 -2.30 -1.75 -10.31
N GLN A 42 -1.17 -1.19 -10.74
CA GLN A 42 -0.10 -1.94 -11.40
C GLN A 42 0.41 -2.94 -10.37
N PRO A 43 0.04 -4.23 -10.45
CA PRO A 43 0.33 -5.16 -9.36
C PRO A 43 1.83 -5.42 -9.22
N LEU A 44 2.61 -5.04 -10.23
CA LEU A 44 4.03 -5.29 -10.33
C LEU A 44 4.79 -4.10 -10.92
N ASP A 45 5.47 -3.36 -10.06
CA ASP A 45 6.39 -2.28 -10.41
C ASP A 45 7.82 -2.67 -10.03
N PHE A 46 8.61 -3.08 -11.03
CA PHE A 46 10.00 -3.47 -10.82
C PHE A 46 10.92 -2.29 -10.46
N GLU A 47 10.58 -1.07 -10.86
CA GLU A 47 11.37 0.12 -10.50
C GLU A 47 11.18 0.46 -9.02
N ALA A 48 9.94 0.42 -8.52
CA ALA A 48 9.66 0.57 -7.10
C ALA A 48 10.38 -0.50 -6.27
N LEU A 49 10.32 -1.77 -6.69
CA LEU A 49 11.04 -2.86 -6.00
C LEU A 49 12.54 -2.58 -5.94
N LYS A 50 13.15 -2.15 -7.06
CA LYS A 50 14.56 -1.84 -7.14
C LYS A 50 14.98 -0.67 -6.24
N VAL A 51 14.21 0.41 -6.21
CA VAL A 51 14.45 1.56 -5.31
C VAL A 51 14.38 1.15 -3.84
N ASN A 52 13.58 0.13 -3.51
CA ASN A 52 13.48 -0.44 -2.17
C ASN A 52 14.50 -1.56 -1.89
N GLY A 53 15.49 -1.74 -2.76
CA GLY A 53 16.58 -2.71 -2.57
C GLY A 53 16.30 -4.13 -3.08
N PHE A 54 15.21 -4.33 -3.81
CA PHE A 54 14.84 -5.62 -4.41
C PHE A 54 15.07 -5.59 -5.93
N ASP A 55 16.31 -5.87 -6.37
CA ASP A 55 16.62 -6.05 -7.79
C ASP A 55 16.36 -7.50 -8.22
N VAL A 56 15.09 -7.80 -8.47
CA VAL A 56 14.62 -9.18 -8.75
C VAL A 56 14.17 -9.40 -10.19
N VAL A 57 14.13 -8.36 -11.02
CA VAL A 57 13.55 -8.41 -12.38
C VAL A 57 14.22 -9.50 -13.23
N LYS A 58 15.55 -9.64 -13.08
CA LYS A 58 16.36 -10.60 -13.85
C LYS A 58 15.93 -12.05 -13.59
N PHE A 59 15.54 -12.41 -12.35
CA PHE A 59 15.12 -13.77 -12.03
C PHE A 59 13.88 -14.18 -12.81
N PHE A 60 12.97 -13.25 -13.09
CA PHE A 60 11.74 -13.54 -13.81
C PHE A 60 11.93 -13.45 -15.33
N THR A 61 12.72 -12.48 -15.81
CA THR A 61 13.02 -12.36 -17.26
C THR A 61 13.80 -13.56 -17.78
N ASP A 62 14.75 -14.09 -17.00
CA ASP A 62 15.52 -15.28 -17.38
C ASP A 62 14.64 -16.53 -17.50
N GLN A 63 13.52 -16.55 -16.78
CA GLN A 63 12.52 -17.62 -16.84
C GLN A 63 11.45 -17.38 -17.93
N GLY A 64 11.53 -16.27 -18.68
CA GLY A 64 10.59 -15.94 -19.76
C GLY A 64 9.24 -15.38 -19.31
N TRP A 65 9.14 -14.81 -18.11
CA TRP A 65 7.87 -14.31 -17.57
C TRP A 65 7.48 -12.91 -18.07
N SER A 66 8.31 -12.26 -18.90
CA SER A 66 8.08 -10.87 -19.32
C SER A 66 6.68 -10.64 -19.91
N ASN A 67 6.24 -11.50 -20.84
CA ASN A 67 4.91 -11.39 -21.46
C ASN A 67 3.76 -11.51 -20.44
N PHE A 68 3.95 -12.28 -19.36
CA PHE A 68 2.92 -12.42 -18.33
C PHE A 68 2.77 -11.12 -17.54
N PHE A 69 3.87 -10.42 -17.26
CA PHE A 69 3.82 -9.12 -16.59
C PHE A 69 3.28 -8.02 -17.50
N ASP A 70 3.55 -8.08 -18.80
CA ASP A 70 2.93 -7.16 -19.78
C ASP A 70 1.41 -7.32 -19.81
N ILE A 71 0.90 -8.55 -19.67
CA ILE A 71 -0.53 -8.82 -19.56
C ILE A 71 -1.09 -8.33 -18.21
N LEU A 72 -0.39 -8.57 -17.10
CA LEU A 72 -0.82 -8.13 -15.77
C LEU A 72 -0.88 -6.60 -15.63
N ASN A 73 0.05 -5.89 -16.27
CA ASN A 73 0.10 -4.42 -16.30
C ASN A 73 -0.64 -3.85 -17.53
N GLY A 74 -1.36 -4.69 -18.27
CA GLY A 74 -2.04 -4.32 -19.51
C GLY A 74 -3.28 -3.46 -19.29
N PRO A 75 -3.87 -2.92 -20.38
CA PRO A 75 -5.08 -2.11 -20.31
C PRO A 75 -6.27 -2.92 -19.79
N VAL A 76 -7.13 -2.22 -19.05
CA VAL A 76 -8.34 -2.78 -18.49
C VAL A 76 -9.44 -2.69 -19.54
N TYR A 77 -10.07 -3.82 -19.85
CA TYR A 77 -11.22 -3.85 -20.76
C TYR A 77 -12.51 -3.58 -19.96
N PRO A 78 -13.38 -2.67 -20.43
CA PRO A 78 -14.64 -2.29 -19.76
C PRO A 78 -15.71 -3.39 -19.77
#